data_AF-A0A317F5G0-F1
#
_entry.id   AF-A0A317F5G0-F1
#
_cell.length_a   1.000
_cell.length_b   1.000
_cell.length_c   1.000
_cell.angle_alpha   90.00
_cell.angle_beta   90.00
_cell.angle_gamma   90.00
#
_symmetry.space_group_name_H-M   'P 1'
#
loop_
_entity.id
_entity.type
_entity.pdbx_description
1 polymer ?
#
loop_
_entity_poly.entity_id
_entity_poly.type
_entity_poly.pdbx_seq_one_letter_code
_entity_poly.pdbx_strand_id
1 'polypeptide(L)'
;MITVYRAGSFAEEPDPPWRIAARDYAQPSDLNWAEAISAELDCEGNRIALHAGSIREASVLWWTLPDGGHYAEFECLYQPVAAVLVPDQRDWLSFYIAFVLPFLQGHAAVALAHRQQRVGDVLIARARHGEGDHVDPTTGTSEFDTHPRWNPALRDQHQTTGRGRPA
;
A
#
# COMPACT_ATOMS: atom_id res chain seq x y z
N MET A 1 15.34 -17.54 -0.71
CA MET A 1 14.24 -18.48 -0.39
C MET A 1 12.97 -17.84 -0.90
N ILE A 2 12.04 -18.67 -1.35
CA ILE A 2 10.75 -18.27 -1.89
C ILE A 2 9.65 -19.09 -1.23
N THR A 3 8.53 -18.43 -0.92
CA THR A 3 7.32 -19.11 -0.49
C THR A 3 6.67 -19.80 -1.69
N VAL A 4 6.38 -21.09 -1.57
CA VAL A 4 5.76 -21.90 -2.61
C VAL A 4 4.41 -22.41 -2.12
N TYR A 5 3.39 -22.27 -2.96
CA TYR A 5 2.05 -22.78 -2.70
C TYR A 5 1.77 -24.01 -3.56
N ARG A 6 1.45 -25.14 -2.91
CA ARG A 6 1.02 -26.39 -3.57
C ARG A 6 -0.10 -27.04 -2.77
N ALA A 7 -1.12 -27.53 -3.48
CA ALA A 7 -2.22 -28.32 -2.92
C ALA A 7 -2.82 -27.76 -1.61
N GLY A 8 -3.01 -26.44 -1.54
CA GLY A 8 -3.62 -25.79 -0.36
C GLY A 8 -2.65 -25.43 0.76
N SER A 9 -1.34 -25.62 0.58
CA SER A 9 -0.33 -25.41 1.63
C SER A 9 0.83 -24.56 1.16
N PHE A 10 1.48 -23.88 2.11
CA PHE A 10 2.69 -23.09 1.87
C PHE A 10 3.93 -23.79 2.43
N ALA A 11 5.04 -23.69 1.69
CA ALA A 11 6.36 -24.13 2.12
C ALA A 11 7.42 -23.13 1.65
N GLU A 12 8.56 -23.10 2.34
CA GLU A 12 9.72 -22.32 1.89
C GLU A 12 10.66 -23.20 1.08
N GLU A 13 11.08 -22.72 -0.09
CA GLU A 13 12.01 -23.42 -0.98
C GLU A 13 13.17 -22.50 -1.39
N PRO A 14 14.30 -23.06 -1.87
CA PRO A 14 15.35 -22.27 -2.49
C PRO A 14 14.82 -21.41 -3.64
N ASP A 15 15.42 -20.24 -3.84
CA ASP A 15 15.05 -19.40 -4.98
C ASP A 15 15.32 -20.13 -6.29
N PRO A 16 14.39 -20.09 -7.25
CA PRO A 16 14.63 -20.65 -8.55
C PRO A 16 15.72 -19.85 -9.30
N PRO A 17 16.47 -20.48 -10.22
CA PRO A 17 17.60 -19.84 -10.89
C PRO A 17 17.26 -18.50 -11.57
N TRP A 18 16.10 -18.40 -12.23
CA TRP A 18 15.65 -17.16 -12.89
C TRP A 18 15.44 -16.00 -11.91
N ARG A 19 15.02 -16.28 -10.67
CA ARG A 19 14.81 -15.24 -9.65
C ARG A 19 16.14 -14.74 -9.09
N ILE A 20 17.12 -15.64 -9.00
CA ILE A 20 18.50 -15.28 -8.63
C ILE A 20 19.10 -14.41 -9.74
N ALA A 21 18.98 -14.83 -11.00
CA ALA A 21 19.45 -14.07 -12.15
C ALA A 21 18.81 -12.68 -12.26
N ALA A 22 17.48 -12.59 -12.10
CA ALA A 22 16.77 -11.31 -12.10
C ALA A 22 17.27 -10.36 -10.99
N ARG A 23 17.60 -10.91 -9.82
CA ARG A 23 18.15 -10.14 -8.70
C ARG A 23 19.55 -9.63 -9.00
N ASP A 24 20.39 -10.48 -9.59
CA ASP A 24 21.73 -10.10 -9.99
C ASP A 24 21.70 -9.06 -11.13
N TYR A 25 20.68 -9.08 -11.98
CA TYR A 25 20.45 -8.09 -13.03
C TYR A 25 19.90 -6.74 -12.52
N ALA A 26 19.05 -6.76 -11.49
CA ALA A 26 18.42 -5.56 -10.91
C ALA A 26 19.31 -4.81 -9.92
N GLN A 27 20.19 -5.51 -9.18
CA GLN A 27 21.07 -4.89 -8.17
C GLN A 27 22.04 -3.81 -8.67
N PRO A 28 22.57 -3.85 -9.92
CA PRO A 28 23.51 -2.84 -10.40
C PRO A 28 22.88 -1.60 -11.06
N SER A 29 21.57 -1.56 -11.28
CA SER A 29 21.03 -0.86 -12.47
C SER A 29 19.87 0.13 -12.22
N ASP A 30 19.46 0.40 -10.98
CA ASP A 30 18.24 1.18 -10.66
C ASP A 30 16.97 0.66 -11.40
N LEU A 31 17.03 -0.55 -11.96
CA LEU A 31 15.99 -1.12 -12.80
C LEU A 31 14.79 -1.55 -11.96
N ASN A 32 13.61 -1.37 -12.54
CA ASN A 32 12.36 -1.85 -11.99
C ASN A 32 12.42 -3.38 -11.89
N TRP A 33 12.39 -3.92 -10.68
CA TRP A 33 12.44 -5.36 -10.39
C TRP A 33 11.48 -6.20 -11.26
N ALA A 34 10.27 -5.69 -11.52
CA ALA A 34 9.30 -6.37 -12.38
C ALA A 34 9.78 -6.53 -13.84
N GLU A 35 10.57 -5.58 -14.35
CA GLU A 35 11.16 -5.65 -15.69
C GLU A 35 12.27 -6.70 -15.74
N ALA A 36 13.09 -6.80 -14.69
CA ALA A 36 14.13 -7.83 -14.59
C ALA A 36 13.52 -9.25 -14.58
N ILE A 37 12.43 -9.45 -13.84
CA ILE A 37 11.70 -10.73 -13.82
C ILE A 37 11.10 -11.03 -15.20
N SER A 38 10.48 -10.05 -15.84
CA SER A 38 9.88 -10.22 -17.16
C SER A 38 10.93 -10.58 -18.23
N ALA A 39 12.12 -9.98 -18.14
CA ALA A 39 13.24 -10.28 -19.03
C ALA A 39 13.77 -11.70 -18.83
N GLU A 40 13.97 -12.14 -17.59
CA GLU A 40 14.47 -13.49 -17.29
C GLU A 40 13.47 -14.60 -17.64
N LEU A 41 12.17 -14.31 -17.53
CA LEU A 41 11.11 -15.26 -17.85
C LEU A 41 10.68 -15.22 -19.34
N ASP A 42 11.20 -14.26 -20.12
CA ASP A 42 10.77 -13.95 -21.48
C ASP A 42 9.24 -13.83 -21.60
N CYS A 43 8.61 -13.21 -20.60
CA CYS A 43 7.16 -13.02 -20.56
C CYS A 43 6.78 -11.73 -19.81
N GLU A 44 5.71 -11.09 -20.26
CA GLU A 44 5.19 -9.89 -19.59
C GLU A 44 4.39 -10.25 -18.34
N GLY A 45 4.63 -9.51 -17.26
CA GLY A 45 3.86 -9.59 -16.04
C GLY A 45 2.48 -8.96 -16.21
N ASN A 46 1.47 -9.59 -15.62
CA ASN A 46 0.14 -9.03 -15.46
C ASN A 46 0.11 -8.21 -14.18
N ARG A 47 -0.66 -7.12 -14.15
CA ARG A 47 -0.79 -6.28 -12.95
C ARG A 47 -2.24 -5.87 -12.70
N ILE A 48 -2.67 -5.99 -11.45
CA ILE A 48 -3.85 -5.32 -10.93
C ILE A 48 -3.37 -4.32 -9.87
N ALA A 49 -3.57 -3.03 -10.12
CA ALA A 49 -3.24 -1.96 -9.18
C ALA A 49 -4.53 -1.32 -8.66
N LEU A 50 -4.58 -1.10 -7.35
CA LEU A 50 -5.64 -0.35 -6.68
C LEU A 50 -5.07 1.02 -6.28
N HIS A 51 -5.81 2.09 -6.60
CA HIS A 51 -5.48 3.45 -6.16
C HIS A 51 -4.12 3.97 -6.67
N ALA A 52 -3.84 3.76 -7.96
CA ALA A 52 -2.63 4.25 -8.63
C ALA A 52 -2.33 5.73 -8.27
N GLY A 53 -1.12 5.98 -7.76
CA GLY A 53 -0.66 7.32 -7.36
C GLY A 53 -1.03 7.74 -5.93
N SER A 54 -1.40 6.80 -5.06
CA SER A 54 -1.71 7.05 -3.65
C SER A 54 -0.69 6.38 -2.73
N ILE A 55 -0.43 6.96 -1.54
CA ILE A 55 0.29 6.30 -0.42
C ILE A 55 -0.44 5.06 0.13
N ARG A 56 -1.47 4.57 -0.55
CA ARG A 56 -2.27 3.40 -0.19
C ARG A 56 -2.41 2.47 -1.40
N GLU A 57 -1.55 2.67 -2.39
CA GLU A 57 -1.49 1.82 -3.56
C GLU A 57 -1.08 0.42 -3.14
N ALA A 58 -1.94 -0.52 -3.51
CA ALA A 58 -1.70 -1.94 -3.40
C ALA A 58 -1.81 -2.53 -4.79
N SER A 59 -0.86 -3.38 -5.15
CA SER A 59 -0.89 -4.03 -6.45
C SER A 59 -0.53 -5.50 -6.32
N VAL A 60 -1.05 -6.31 -7.23
CA VAL A 60 -0.60 -7.69 -7.39
C VAL A 60 -0.09 -7.83 -8.80
N LEU A 61 1.16 -8.27 -8.92
CA LEU A 61 1.79 -8.64 -10.19
C LEU A 61 1.83 -10.15 -10.28
N TRP A 62 1.67 -10.70 -11.48
CA TRP A 62 1.96 -12.11 -11.69
C TRP A 62 2.43 -12.43 -13.10
N TRP A 63 3.33 -13.40 -13.18
CA TRP A 63 3.85 -13.97 -14.42
C TRP A 63 3.36 -15.40 -14.56
N THR A 64 2.94 -15.78 -15.77
CA THR A 64 2.74 -17.18 -16.12
C THR A 64 4.07 -17.75 -16.58
N LEU A 65 4.55 -18.76 -15.88
CA LEU A 65 5.81 -19.43 -16.16
C LEU A 65 5.69 -20.35 -17.39
N PRO A 66 6.80 -20.65 -18.08
CA PRO A 66 6.78 -21.54 -19.26
C PRO A 66 6.24 -22.95 -19.00
N ASP A 67 6.32 -23.43 -17.76
CA ASP A 67 5.81 -24.74 -17.33
C ASP A 67 4.32 -24.72 -16.94
N GLY A 68 3.66 -23.56 -17.07
CA GLY A 68 2.25 -23.35 -16.69
C GLY A 68 2.06 -22.92 -15.23
N GLY A 69 3.13 -22.90 -14.43
CA GLY A 69 3.13 -22.33 -13.09
C GLY A 69 2.93 -20.81 -13.11
N HIS A 70 2.80 -20.22 -11.93
CA HIS A 70 2.63 -18.78 -11.75
C HIS A 70 3.58 -18.27 -10.68
N TYR A 71 4.17 -17.12 -10.91
CA TYR A 71 4.87 -16.35 -9.89
C TYR A 71 4.07 -15.09 -9.60
N ALA A 72 3.71 -14.85 -8.35
CA ALA A 72 2.89 -13.71 -7.95
C ALA A 72 3.60 -12.88 -6.89
N GLU A 73 3.55 -11.56 -7.03
CA GLU A 73 4.05 -10.60 -6.07
C GLU A 73 2.93 -9.69 -5.59
N PHE A 74 2.86 -9.53 -4.27
CA PHE A 74 1.97 -8.61 -3.60
C PHE A 74 2.78 -7.38 -3.25
N GLU A 75 2.34 -6.22 -3.69
CA GLU A 75 3.00 -4.95 -3.47
C GLU A 75 2.11 -4.02 -2.65
N CYS A 76 2.74 -3.28 -1.74
CA CYS A 76 2.15 -2.13 -1.08
C CYS A 76 3.18 -1.01 -1.10
N LEU A 77 2.76 0.24 -1.37
CA LEU A 77 3.68 1.38 -1.44
C LEU A 77 4.85 1.19 -2.43
N TYR A 78 4.60 0.51 -3.55
CA TYR A 78 5.62 0.16 -4.57
C TYR A 78 6.76 -0.75 -4.07
N GLN A 79 6.55 -1.48 -2.97
CA GLN A 79 7.50 -2.48 -2.48
C GLN A 79 6.83 -3.86 -2.38
N PRO A 80 7.51 -4.94 -2.81
CA PRO A 80 7.03 -6.29 -2.58
C PRO A 80 6.91 -6.58 -1.09
N VAL A 81 5.69 -6.88 -0.63
CA VAL A 81 5.40 -7.34 0.73
C VAL A 81 5.37 -8.87 0.82
N ALA A 82 5.07 -9.55 -0.29
CA ALA A 82 5.16 -11.00 -0.39
C ALA A 82 5.39 -11.44 -1.84
N ALA A 83 6.09 -12.56 -2.02
CA ALA A 83 6.29 -13.21 -3.31
C ALA A 83 6.00 -14.71 -3.16
N VAL A 84 5.15 -15.24 -4.04
CA VAL A 84 4.68 -16.63 -3.97
C VAL A 84 4.84 -17.30 -5.34
N LEU A 85 5.44 -18.48 -5.34
CA LEU A 85 5.50 -19.37 -6.48
C LEU A 85 4.35 -20.40 -6.39
N VAL A 86 3.60 -20.58 -7.48
CA VAL A 86 2.54 -21.58 -7.64
C VAL A 86 2.92 -22.49 -8.81
N PRO A 87 3.66 -23.58 -8.58
CA PRO A 87 4.24 -24.36 -9.69
C PRO A 87 3.20 -25.12 -10.54
N ASP A 88 2.13 -25.61 -9.92
CA ASP A 88 1.07 -26.33 -10.64
C ASP A 88 -0.02 -25.35 -11.08
N GLN A 89 -0.29 -25.30 -12.39
CA GLN A 89 -1.36 -24.49 -12.97
C GLN A 89 -2.73 -24.73 -12.31
N ARG A 90 -3.01 -25.96 -11.86
CA ARG A 90 -4.28 -26.34 -11.23
C ARG A 90 -4.50 -25.65 -9.88
N ASP A 91 -3.42 -25.30 -9.20
CA ASP A 91 -3.47 -24.62 -7.91
C ASP A 91 -3.68 -23.10 -8.06
N TRP A 92 -3.45 -22.54 -9.25
CA TRP A 92 -3.52 -21.09 -9.48
C TRP A 92 -4.89 -20.50 -9.14
N LEU A 93 -5.99 -21.09 -9.63
CA LEU A 93 -7.32 -20.54 -9.38
C LEU A 93 -7.66 -20.55 -7.88
N SER A 94 -7.34 -21.64 -7.20
CA SER A 94 -7.55 -21.77 -5.76
C SER A 94 -6.72 -20.75 -4.98
N PHE A 95 -5.44 -20.58 -5.35
CA PHE A 95 -4.57 -19.55 -4.78
C PHE A 95 -5.11 -18.14 -5.00
N TYR A 96 -5.53 -17.85 -6.24
CA TYR A 96 -6.03 -16.54 -6.64
C TYR A 96 -7.28 -16.15 -5.84
N ILE A 97 -8.24 -17.06 -5.71
CA ILE A 97 -9.48 -16.82 -4.95
C ILE A 97 -9.20 -16.72 -3.44
N ALA A 98 -8.30 -17.54 -2.91
CA ALA A 98 -8.04 -17.59 -1.47
C ALA A 98 -7.13 -16.46 -0.96
N PHE A 99 -6.25 -15.91 -1.79
CA PHE A 99 -5.21 -14.96 -1.34
C PHE A 99 -5.15 -13.68 -2.17
N VAL A 100 -5.15 -13.76 -3.50
CA VAL A 100 -5.07 -12.57 -4.37
C VAL A 100 -6.31 -11.70 -4.24
N LEU A 101 -7.50 -12.27 -4.38
CA LEU A 101 -8.75 -11.51 -4.27
C LEU A 101 -8.94 -10.90 -2.87
N PRO A 102 -8.78 -11.63 -1.75
CA PRO A 102 -8.93 -11.04 -0.42
C PRO A 102 -7.93 -9.93 -0.13
N PHE A 103 -6.69 -10.06 -0.61
CA PHE A 103 -5.70 -8.99 -0.49
C PHE A 103 -6.17 -7.71 -1.18
N LEU A 104 -6.63 -7.81 -2.43
CA LEU A 104 -7.15 -6.67 -3.19
C LEU A 104 -8.40 -6.08 -2.53
N GLN A 105 -9.35 -6.93 -2.13
CA GLN A 105 -10.58 -6.51 -1.47
C GLN A 105 -10.32 -5.79 -0.14
N GLY A 106 -9.40 -6.31 0.68
CA GLY A 106 -9.01 -5.69 1.94
C GLY A 106 -8.45 -4.28 1.74
N HIS A 107 -7.53 -4.11 0.78
CA HIS A 107 -6.97 -2.79 0.46
C HIS A 107 -8.02 -1.84 -0.11
N ALA A 108 -8.92 -2.33 -0.96
CA ALA A 108 -10.04 -1.54 -1.48
C ALA A 108 -10.99 -1.06 -0.37
N ALA A 109 -11.32 -1.95 0.58
CA ALA A 109 -12.18 -1.63 1.70
C ALA A 109 -11.56 -0.59 2.63
N VAL A 110 -10.26 -0.71 2.95
CA VAL A 110 -9.52 0.27 3.75
C VAL A 110 -9.51 1.63 3.04
N ALA A 111 -9.21 1.65 1.75
CA ALA A 111 -9.20 2.89 0.98
C ALA A 111 -10.58 3.58 0.94
N LEU A 112 -11.66 2.80 0.82
CA LEU A 112 -13.02 3.29 0.90
C LEU A 112 -13.34 3.88 2.28
N ALA A 113 -13.01 3.17 3.36
CA ALA A 113 -13.24 3.64 4.72
C ALA A 113 -12.55 4.99 4.98
N HIS A 114 -11.32 5.18 4.49
CA HIS A 114 -10.62 6.45 4.62
C HIS A 114 -11.22 7.58 3.77
N ARG A 115 -11.81 7.29 2.61
CA ARG A 115 -12.57 8.30 1.86
C ARG A 115 -13.82 8.70 2.64
N GLN A 116 -14.53 7.74 3.22
CA GLN A 116 -15.72 8.01 4.04
C GLN A 116 -15.36 8.83 5.29
N GLN A 117 -14.26 8.50 5.96
CA GLN A 117 -13.77 9.28 7.10
C GLN A 117 -13.51 10.74 6.71
N ARG A 118 -12.80 11.00 5.60
CA ARG A 118 -12.55 12.36 5.12
C ARG A 118 -13.84 13.14 4.84
N VAL A 119 -14.82 12.50 4.21
CA VAL A 119 -16.14 13.12 4.01
C VAL A 119 -16.80 13.44 5.35
N GLY A 120 -16.74 12.52 6.32
CA GLY A 120 -17.23 12.74 7.67
C GLY A 120 -16.55 13.94 8.35
N ASP A 121 -15.23 14.01 8.29
CA ASP A 121 -14.43 15.10 8.87
C ASP A 121 -14.82 16.46 8.26
N VAL A 122 -14.96 16.52 6.93
CA VAL A 122 -15.41 17.74 6.22
C VAL A 122 -16.83 18.15 6.63
N LEU A 123 -17.76 17.19 6.75
CA LEU A 123 -19.13 17.48 7.17
C LEU A 123 -19.20 17.95 8.63
N ILE A 124 -18.43 17.33 9.53
CA ILE A 124 -18.31 17.77 10.93
C ILE A 124 -17.74 19.18 11.00
N ALA A 125 -16.70 19.47 10.22
CA ALA A 125 -16.09 20.79 10.15
C ALA A 125 -17.08 21.86 9.68
N ARG A 126 -17.81 21.59 8.58
CA ARG A 126 -18.86 22.49 8.08
C ARG A 126 -19.98 22.69 9.10
N ALA A 127 -20.38 21.65 9.82
CA ALA A 127 -21.42 21.76 10.85
C ALA A 127 -20.96 22.57 12.07
N ARG A 128 -19.67 22.48 12.44
CA ARG A 128 -19.09 23.22 13.57
C ARG A 128 -18.79 24.68 13.25
N HIS A 129 -18.28 24.95 12.04
CA HIS A 129 -17.67 26.24 11.68
C HIS A 129 -18.45 27.01 10.61
N GLY A 130 -19.47 26.42 9.97
CA GLY A 130 -20.27 27.04 8.91
C GLY A 130 -19.63 26.96 7.52
N GLU A 131 -20.14 27.74 6.56
CA GLU A 131 -19.67 27.79 5.16
C GLU A 131 -18.54 28.82 4.94
N GLY A 132 -17.63 28.98 5.90
CA GLY A 132 -16.55 29.96 5.77
C GLY A 132 -15.31 29.40 5.07
N ASP A 133 -14.61 30.25 4.30
CA ASP A 133 -13.35 29.95 3.56
C ASP A 133 -12.15 29.52 4.46
N HIS A 134 -12.35 29.41 5.77
CA HIS A 134 -11.34 29.08 6.77
C HIS A 134 -11.28 27.58 7.10
N VAL A 135 -12.07 26.74 6.41
CA VAL A 135 -12.11 25.28 6.57
C VAL A 135 -11.45 24.64 5.36
N ASP A 136 -10.39 23.87 5.59
CA ASP A 136 -9.72 23.11 4.53
C ASP A 136 -10.66 22.00 4.01
N PRO A 137 -11.02 22.00 2.71
CA PRO A 137 -11.96 21.03 2.14
C PRO A 137 -11.37 19.62 1.95
N THR A 138 -10.06 19.46 2.11
CA THR A 138 -9.32 18.19 1.95
C THR A 138 -9.15 17.48 3.28
N THR A 139 -8.95 18.23 4.37
CA THR A 139 -8.67 17.69 5.71
C THR A 139 -9.81 17.93 6.71
N GLY A 140 -10.72 18.86 6.42
CA GLY A 140 -11.76 19.31 7.36
C GLY A 140 -11.23 20.15 8.53
N THR A 141 -9.95 20.56 8.53
CA THR A 141 -9.41 21.37 9.63
C THR A 141 -9.72 22.84 9.43
N SER A 142 -10.19 23.51 10.50
CA SER A 142 -10.42 24.95 10.53
C SER A 142 -9.19 25.69 11.07
N GLU A 143 -8.87 26.87 10.52
CA GLU A 143 -7.85 27.78 11.06
C GLU A 143 -8.13 28.16 12.54
N PHE A 144 -9.38 28.07 12.98
CA PHE A 144 -9.76 28.31 14.38
C PHE A 144 -9.35 27.17 15.34
N ASP A 145 -9.21 25.94 14.84
CA ASP A 145 -8.82 24.79 15.67
C ASP A 145 -7.32 24.77 15.99
N THR A 146 -6.50 25.39 15.13
CA THR A 146 -5.04 25.48 15.26
C THR A 146 -4.57 26.80 15.87
N HIS A 147 -5.42 27.83 15.93
CA HIS A 147 -5.04 29.14 16.46
C HIS A 147 -5.29 29.25 18.00
N PRO A 148 -4.27 29.56 18.82
CA PRO A 148 -4.36 29.55 20.30
C PRO A 148 -5.42 30.50 20.90
N ARG A 149 -5.81 31.54 20.14
CA ARG A 149 -6.87 32.47 20.54
C ARG A 149 -8.24 31.80 20.67
N TRP A 150 -8.49 30.73 19.92
CA TRP A 150 -9.81 30.12 19.74
C TRP A 150 -9.89 28.67 20.22
N ASN A 151 -8.74 28.00 20.43
CA ASN A 151 -8.65 26.69 21.05
C ASN A 151 -8.12 26.81 22.51
N PRO A 152 -8.98 26.65 23.54
CA PRO A 152 -8.58 26.78 24.94
C PRO A 152 -7.44 25.83 25.36
N ALA A 153 -7.37 24.63 24.77
CA ALA A 153 -6.36 23.63 25.11
C ALA A 153 -4.94 24.01 24.66
N LEU A 154 -4.81 24.78 23.56
CA LEU A 154 -3.53 25.33 23.08
C LEU A 154 -3.13 26.62 23.83
N ARG A 155 -4.12 27.30 24.40
CA ARG A 155 -3.94 28.55 25.16
C ARG A 155 -3.21 28.31 26.48
N ASP A 156 -3.51 27.19 27.14
CA ASP A 156 -2.88 26.80 28.40
C ASP A 156 -1.42 26.36 28.21
N GLN A 157 -1.06 25.75 27.07
CA GLN A 157 0.34 25.39 26.75
C GLN A 157 1.26 26.60 26.58
N HIS A 158 0.74 27.70 26.02
CA HIS A 158 1.50 28.95 25.85
C HIS A 158 1.62 29.79 27.14
N GLN A 159 0.74 29.59 28.13
CA GLN A 159 0.87 30.28 29.42
C GLN A 159 1.89 29.60 30.35
N THR A 160 2.12 28.29 30.21
CA THR A 160 3.12 27.56 31.01
C THR A 160 4.57 27.83 30.62
N THR A 161 4.85 28.34 29.41
CA THR A 161 6.22 28.62 28.93
C THR A 161 6.69 30.06 29.16
N GLY A 162 5.84 30.95 29.70
CA GLY A 162 6.12 32.38 29.87
C GLY A 162 6.61 32.85 31.25
N ARG A 163 6.90 31.97 32.23
CA ARG A 163 7.47 32.36 33.53
C ARG A 163 8.94 31.95 33.65
N GLY A 164 9.80 32.74 33.01
CA GLY A 164 11.25 32.71 33.22
C GLY A 164 11.81 34.11 33.01
N ARG A 165 11.61 35.01 33.98
CA ARG A 165 12.29 36.31 34.02
C ARG A 165 13.66 36.08 34.67
N PRO A 166 14.80 36.26 33.98
CA PRO A 166 16.08 36.22 34.65
C PRO A 166 16.26 37.49 35.47
N ALA A 167 16.86 37.32 36.65
CA ALA A 167 17.25 38.37 37.58
C ALA A 167 18.41 39.22 37.04
#